data_AF-A0A7X2MIA7-F1
#
_entry.id   AF-A0A7X2MIA7-F1
#
_cell.length_a   1.000
_cell.length_b   1.000
_cell.length_c   1.000
_cell.angle_alpha   90.00
_cell.angle_beta   90.00
_cell.angle_gamma   90.00
#
_symmetry.space_group_name_H-M   'P 1'
#
loop_
_entity.id
_entity.type
_entity.pdbx_description
1 polymer ?
#
loop_
_entity_poly.entity_id
_entity_poly.type
_entity_poly.pdbx_seq_one_letter_code
_entity_poly.pdbx_strand_id
1 'polypeptide(L)' 'MPEYCFYLKSNKLAVLERDNTFKAAQLADDGWEKLFEEVRASDPESALKRLSDIREDEITTERTFIAGSVFSDLFTAILK' A
#
# COMPACT_ATOMS: atom_id res chain seq x y z
N MET A 1 -0.40 -6.15 -17.68
CA MET A 1 -0.92 -5.96 -16.31
C MET A 1 -0.06 -4.90 -15.67
N PRO A 2 -0.64 -3.76 -15.26
CA PRO A 2 0.11 -2.67 -14.65
C PRO A 2 0.70 -3.07 -13.30
N GLU A 3 1.79 -2.40 -12.94
CA GLU A 3 2.41 -2.47 -11.63
C GLU A 3 1.89 -1.32 -10.78
N TYR A 4 1.53 -1.63 -9.54
CA TYR A 4 1.07 -0.66 -8.57
C TYR A 4 2.08 -0.53 -7.43
N CYS A 5 2.36 0.72 -7.08
CA CYS A 5 3.10 1.12 -5.90
C CYS A 5 2.14 1.61 -4.83
N PHE A 6 2.56 1.48 -3.58
CA PHE A 6 1.78 1.92 -2.44
C PHE A 6 2.49 3.02 -1.68
N TYR A 7 1.71 3.94 -1.13
CA TYR A 7 2.21 5.06 -0.36
C TYR A 7 1.46 5.14 0.95
N LEU A 8 2.20 5.24 2.04
CA LEU A 8 1.65 5.36 3.39
C LEU A 8 1.84 6.78 3.90
N LYS A 9 0.79 7.33 4.50
CA LYS A 9 0.91 8.57 5.26
C LYS A 9 0.04 8.49 6.50
N SER A 10 0.70 8.36 7.64
CA SER A 10 0.07 8.14 8.96
C SER A 10 -0.84 6.93 8.94
N ASN A 11 -2.09 7.12 8.51
CA ASN A 11 -3.12 6.10 8.50
C ASN A 11 -3.91 6.03 7.18
N LYS A 12 -3.32 6.55 6.11
CA LYS A 12 -3.91 6.52 4.78
C LYS A 12 -2.97 5.76 3.87
N LEU A 13 -3.56 4.94 3.03
CA LEU A 13 -2.86 4.19 2.00
C LEU A 13 -3.32 4.71 0.64
N ALA A 14 -2.38 5.12 -0.19
CA ALA A 14 -2.64 5.49 -1.58
C ALA A 14 -2.09 4.40 -2.49
N VAL A 15 -2.89 4.00 -3.46
CA VAL A 15 -2.51 3.03 -4.50
C VAL A 15 -2.30 3.81 -5.78
N LEU A 16 -1.15 3.61 -6.43
CA LEU A 16 -0.80 4.35 -7.63
C LEU A 16 -0.11 3.43 -8.64
N GLU A 17 -0.48 3.53 -9.92
CA GLU A 17 0.27 2.88 -10.99
C GLU A 17 1.71 3.39 -11.04
N ARG A 18 2.67 2.48 -11.17
CA ARG A 18 4.11 2.79 -11.21
C ARG A 18 4.47 3.78 -12.32
N ASP A 19 3.76 3.73 -13.43
CA ASP A 19 3.97 4.61 -14.58
C ASP A 19 3.51 6.06 -14.31
N ASN A 20 2.74 6.30 -13.25
CA ASN A 20 2.26 7.62 -12.87
C ASN A 20 3.27 8.41 -12.03
N THR A 21 4.41 8.72 -12.65
CA THR A 21 5.52 9.46 -12.03
C THR A 21 5.14 10.85 -11.51
N PHE A 22 4.17 11.51 -12.14
CA PHE A 22 3.67 12.82 -11.72
C PHE A 22 2.98 12.75 -10.35
N LYS A 23 2.03 11.82 -10.18
CA LYS A 23 1.35 11.63 -8.88
C LYS A 23 2.31 11.07 -7.83
N ALA A 24 3.29 10.25 -8.22
CA ALA A 24 4.32 9.75 -7.32
C ALA A 24 5.17 10.89 -6.73
N ALA A 25 5.62 11.83 -7.57
CA ALA A 25 6.34 13.01 -7.11
C ALA A 25 5.48 13.88 -6.19
N GLN A 26 4.21 14.10 -6.53
CA GLN A 26 3.28 14.85 -5.67
C GLN A 26 3.09 14.18 -4.30
N LEU A 27 2.98 12.86 -4.26
CA LEU A 27 2.86 12.12 -2.99
C LEU A 27 4.14 12.23 -2.16
N ALA A 28 5.31 12.16 -2.79
CA ALA A 28 6.58 12.37 -2.11
C ALA A 28 6.70 13.80 -1.52
N ASP A 29 6.31 14.83 -2.28
CA ASP A 29 6.29 16.23 -1.81
C ASP A 29 5.26 16.44 -0.69
N ASP A 30 4.12 15.77 -0.77
CA ASP A 30 3.08 15.76 0.26
C ASP A 30 3.53 15.00 1.53
N GLY A 31 4.73 14.41 1.56
CA GLY A 31 5.26 13.66 2.70
C GLY A 31 4.65 12.28 2.88
N TRP A 32 4.26 11.63 1.78
CA TRP A 32 3.90 10.22 1.78
C TRP A 32 5.15 9.36 1.60
N GLU A 33 5.22 8.26 2.35
CA GLU A 33 6.31 7.31 2.27
C GLU A 33 5.95 6.19 1.31
N LYS A 34 6.79 5.97 0.30
CA LYS A 34 6.61 4.84 -0.63
C LYS A 34 6.92 3.54 0.11
N LEU A 35 5.99 2.60 0.07
CA LEU A 35 6.22 1.24 0.55
C LEU A 35 7.13 0.47 -0.42
N PHE A 36 7.89 -0.49 0.12
CA PHE A 36 8.78 -1.33 -0.69
C PHE A 36 7.99 -2.32 -1.56
N GLU A 37 6.78 -2.70 -1.14
CA GLU A 37 5.95 -3.63 -1.87
C GLU A 37 5.44 -3.01 -3.18
N GLU A 38 5.61 -3.76 -4.26
CA GLU A 38 5.04 -3.46 -5.56
C GLU A 38 4.30 -4.70 -6.05
N VAL A 39 3.05 -4.53 -6.48
CA VAL A 39 2.24 -5.66 -6.93
C VAL A 39 1.73 -5.43 -8.35
N ARG A 40 1.74 -6.51 -9.12
CA ARG A 40 1.06 -6.53 -10.41
C ARG A 40 -0.40 -6.88 -10.18
N ALA A 41 -1.30 -6.06 -10.69
CA ALA A 41 -2.73 -6.32 -10.60
C ALA A 41 -3.46 -5.83 -11.84
N SER A 42 -4.69 -6.31 -12.03
CA SER A 42 -5.54 -5.85 -13.12
C SER A 42 -6.11 -4.45 -12.84
N ASP A 43 -6.31 -4.14 -11.57
CA ASP A 43 -6.96 -2.94 -11.07
C ASP A 43 -6.41 -2.58 -9.67
N PRO A 44 -6.62 -1.34 -9.21
CA PRO A 44 -6.13 -0.88 -7.91
C PRO A 44 -6.70 -1.63 -6.69
N GLU A 45 -7.95 -2.12 -6.76
CA GLU A 45 -8.57 -2.86 -5.65
C GLU A 45 -7.93 -4.24 -5.50
N SER A 46 -7.68 -4.93 -6.62
CA SER A 46 -6.92 -6.16 -6.68
C SER A 46 -5.47 -5.97 -6.21
N ALA A 47 -4.87 -4.80 -6.48
CA ALA A 47 -3.55 -4.46 -5.97
C ALA A 47 -3.58 -4.32 -4.44
N LEU A 48 -4.55 -3.59 -3.91
CA LEU A 48 -4.74 -3.42 -2.47
C LEU A 48 -4.95 -4.77 -1.77
N LYS A 49 -5.80 -5.64 -2.35
CA LYS A 49 -6.02 -6.97 -1.80
C LYS A 49 -4.73 -7.78 -1.74
N ARG A 50 -3.92 -7.77 -2.81
CA ARG A 50 -2.60 -8.42 -2.80
C ARG A 50 -1.66 -7.85 -1.75
N LEU A 51 -1.67 -6.54 -1.52
CA LEU A 51 -0.86 -5.93 -0.46
C LEU A 51 -1.31 -6.44 0.91
N SER A 52 -2.61 -6.46 1.17
CA SER A 52 -3.17 -6.99 2.41
C SER A 52 -2.79 -8.46 2.61
N ASP A 53 -2.92 -9.29 1.56
CA ASP A 53 -2.53 -10.71 1.60
C ASP A 53 -1.02 -10.86 1.95
N ILE A 54 -0.14 -10.08 1.31
CA ILE A 54 1.32 -10.11 1.58
C ILE A 54 1.63 -9.72 3.04
N ARG A 55 0.97 -8.67 3.56
CA ARG A 55 1.20 -8.18 4.92
C ARG A 55 0.57 -9.08 5.98
N GLU A 56 -0.55 -9.75 5.70
CA GLU A 56 -1.11 -10.78 6.58
C GLU A 56 -0.21 -12.01 6.68
N ASP A 57 0.39 -12.44 5.56
CA ASP A 57 1.39 -13.52 5.57
C ASP A 57 2.64 -13.13 6.38
N GLU A 58 3.03 -11.86 6.35
CA GLU A 58 4.15 -11.30 7.14
C GLU A 58 3.83 -11.27 8.65
N ILE A 59 2.61 -10.85 9.03
CA ILE A 59 2.11 -10.88 10.42
C ILE A 59 2.10 -12.30 11.00
N THR A 60 1.90 -13.31 10.16
CA THR A 60 1.89 -14.71 10.60
C THR A 60 3.30 -15.21 10.91
N THR A 61 4.32 -14.63 10.27
CA THR A 61 5.73 -14.97 10.48
C THR A 61 6.36 -14.17 11.64
N GLU A 62 5.88 -12.95 11.89
CA GLU A 62 6.43 -12.03 12.90
C GLU A 62 5.44 -11.70 14.04
N ARG A 63 4.77 -12.71 14.60
CA ARG A 63 4.00 -12.57 15.86
C ARG A 63 4.90 -12.30 17.08
N THR A 64 5.69 -11.24 17.08
CA THR A 64 6.37 -10.76 18.30
C THR A 64 6.40 -9.24 18.43
N PHE A 65 6.05 -8.43 17.43
CA PHE A 65 6.10 -6.98 17.65
C PHE A 65 5.02 -6.20 16.90
N ILE A 66 3.87 -6.00 17.57
CA ILE A 66 3.03 -4.81 17.41
C ILE A 66 2.40 -4.60 16.01
N ALA A 67 1.64 -5.56 15.49
CA ALA A 67 0.84 -5.31 14.28
C ALA A 67 -0.44 -6.18 14.16
N GLY A 68 -0.75 -7.02 15.15
CA GLY A 68 -1.93 -7.87 15.09
C GLY A 68 -3.20 -7.08 15.37
N SER A 69 -4.13 -7.06 14.41
CA SER A 69 -5.53 -6.60 14.52
C SER A 69 -5.85 -5.13 14.23
N VAL A 70 -4.88 -4.28 13.87
CA VAL A 70 -5.12 -2.84 13.58
C VAL A 70 -4.68 -2.47 12.16
N PHE A 71 -4.71 -3.40 11.20
CA PHE A 71 -4.42 -3.07 9.80
C PHE A 71 -5.70 -2.93 8.97
N SER A 72 -6.68 -3.82 9.20
CA SER A 72 -7.95 -3.84 8.46
C SER A 72 -8.82 -2.60 8.70
N ASP A 73 -8.71 -1.96 9.87
CA ASP A 73 -9.52 -0.80 10.27
C ASP A 73 -8.80 0.55 10.17
N LEU A 74 -7.48 0.56 9.91
CA LEU A 74 -6.69 1.79 9.96
C LEU A 74 -6.69 2.46 8.57
N PHE A 75 -6.49 1.73 7.48
CA PHE A 75 -6.24 2.37 6.20
C PHE A 75 -7.50 2.72 5.41
N THR A 76 -7.78 4.01 5.28
CA THR A 76 -8.67 4.50 4.22
C THR A 76 -7.89 4.50 2.90
N ALA A 77 -8.21 3.56 2.02
CA ALA A 77 -7.65 3.52 0.67
C ALA A 77 -8.16 4.71 -0.15
N ILE A 78 -7.25 5.59 -0.58
CA ILE A 78 -7.58 6.66 -1.52
C ILE A 78 -7.08 6.23 -2.89
N LEU A 79 -8.03 5.88 -3.77
CA LEU A 79 -7.78 5.67 -5.19
C LEU A 79 -7.56 7.04 -5.82
N LYS A 80 -6.30 7.36 -6.20
CA LYS A 80 -5.92 8.68 -6.71
C LYS A 80 -5.78 8.71 -8.22
#